data_AF-A0A9P0ZBF8-F1
#
_entry.id   AF-A0A9P0ZBF8-F1
#
_cell.length_a   1.000
_cell.length_b   1.000
_cell.length_c   1.000
_cell.angle_alpha   90.00
_cell.angle_beta   90.00
_cell.angle_gamma   90.00
#
_symmetry.space_group_name_H-M   'P 1'
#
loop_
_entity.id
_entity.type
_entity.pdbx_description
1 polymer ?
#
loop_
_entity_poly.entity_id
_entity_poly.type
_entity_poly.pdbx_seq_one_letter_code
_entity_poly.pdbx_strand_id
1 'polypeptide(L)'
;MLNSGMASHKVSTFDDEGKQKNDSKKFHWDHATHMTFIDVCLVEVRNGNRPGSHFNRLGWKNLIDNMKKHTNITFNKMQLKNHWDKMKKEWKAYDKLMRKESGLGWDPVTKSIDATPDWWAPVIQR
;
A
#
# COMPACT_ATOMS: atom_id res chain seq x y z
N MET A 1 -20.15 61.22 7.46
CA MET A 1 -20.75 60.59 8.65
C MET A 1 -20.33 59.13 8.68
N LEU A 2 -19.63 58.77 9.77
CA LEU A 2 -19.54 57.50 10.50
C LEU A 2 -19.66 56.14 9.77
N ASN A 3 -18.52 55.45 9.85
CA ASN A 3 -18.13 54.04 9.85
C ASN A 3 -19.17 52.95 10.23
N SER A 4 -19.10 51.79 9.56
CA SER A 4 -19.09 50.41 10.10
C SER A 4 -19.07 49.46 8.89
N GLY A 5 -18.13 48.56 8.61
CA GLY A 5 -17.30 47.72 9.46
C GLY A 5 -17.62 46.26 9.14
N MET A 6 -16.71 45.52 8.48
CA MET A 6 -16.46 44.08 8.74
C MET A 6 -15.32 43.50 7.87
N ALA A 7 -14.20 43.26 8.58
CA ALA A 7 -13.28 42.12 8.55
C ALA A 7 -12.95 41.34 7.26
N SER A 8 -11.65 41.29 6.98
CA SER A 8 -10.92 40.25 6.25
C SER A 8 -11.24 38.82 6.72
N HIS A 9 -11.28 37.88 5.77
CA HIS A 9 -10.67 36.56 5.98
C HIS A 9 -9.94 36.10 4.71
N LYS A 10 -8.61 36.09 4.78
CA LYS A 10 -7.74 35.28 3.92
C LYS A 10 -8.02 33.81 4.24
N VAL A 11 -8.43 33.00 3.26
CA VAL A 11 -8.33 31.53 3.40
C VAL A 11 -6.92 31.12 2.99
N SER A 12 -6.16 30.91 4.05
CA SER A 12 -4.82 30.32 4.15
C SER A 12 -4.69 29.01 3.37
N THR A 13 -3.74 29.01 2.44
CA THR A 13 -3.15 27.84 1.78
C THR A 13 -2.08 27.21 2.67
N PHE A 14 -2.41 26.27 3.56
CA PHE A 14 -1.44 25.59 4.44
C PHE A 14 -2.15 24.33 5.01
N ASP A 15 -1.62 23.11 5.10
CA ASP A 15 -0.22 22.66 5.12
C ASP A 15 -0.04 21.22 4.60
N ASP A 16 1.15 21.02 4.04
CA ASP A 16 1.85 19.75 3.84
C ASP A 16 2.18 19.14 5.22
N GLU A 17 1.46 18.08 5.63
CA GLU A 17 1.72 17.44 6.91
C GLU A 17 3.02 16.62 6.86
N GLY A 18 4.00 17.15 7.59
CA GLY A 18 5.34 16.62 7.76
C GLY A 18 5.39 15.16 8.21
N LYS A 19 6.44 14.50 7.71
CA LYS A 19 6.80 13.12 8.03
C LYS A 19 7.36 13.04 9.45
N GLN A 20 6.49 12.89 10.46
CA GLN A 20 6.94 12.41 11.76
C GLN A 20 7.42 10.96 11.64
N LYS A 21 8.74 10.77 11.66
CA LYS A 21 9.35 9.45 11.84
C LYS A 21 9.18 9.08 13.31
N ASN A 22 8.13 8.34 13.61
CA ASN A 22 8.01 7.63 14.86
C ASN A 22 8.83 6.34 14.72
N ASP A 23 9.87 6.17 15.56
CA ASP A 23 10.65 4.92 15.70
C ASP A 23 9.82 3.82 16.39
N SER A 24 8.54 3.72 16.03
CA SER A 24 7.67 2.62 16.42
C SER A 24 8.19 1.36 15.73
N LYS A 25 8.48 0.34 16.54
CA LYS A 25 8.81 -1.03 16.10
C LYS A 25 7.95 -1.39 14.89
N LYS A 26 8.59 -1.57 13.73
CA LYS A 26 7.91 -1.83 12.46
C LYS A 26 7.00 -3.06 12.63
N PHE A 27 5.70 -2.87 12.39
CA PHE A 27 4.72 -3.95 12.49
C PHE A 27 5.12 -5.13 11.58
N HIS A 28 5.08 -6.35 12.13
CA HIS A 28 5.34 -7.57 11.37
C HIS A 28 4.04 -8.02 10.71
N TRP A 29 4.03 -8.01 9.38
CA TRP A 29 2.92 -8.50 8.57
C TRP A 29 3.02 -10.01 8.43
N ASP A 30 2.34 -10.76 9.30
CA ASP A 30 2.19 -12.19 9.14
C ASP A 30 1.28 -12.55 7.95
N HIS A 31 1.25 -13.83 7.58
CA HIS A 31 0.48 -14.29 6.42
C HIS A 31 -1.02 -14.00 6.58
N ALA A 32 -1.60 -14.23 7.77
CA ALA A 32 -3.02 -14.03 8.02
C ALA A 32 -3.43 -12.55 7.89
N THR A 33 -2.65 -11.64 8.48
CA THR A 33 -2.87 -10.19 8.41
C THR A 33 -2.67 -9.68 6.99
N HIS A 34 -1.67 -10.22 6.27
CA HIS A 34 -1.44 -9.90 4.86
C HIS A 34 -2.62 -10.30 3.96
N MET A 35 -3.14 -11.53 4.11
CA MET A 35 -4.29 -12.01 3.33
C MET A 35 -5.54 -11.19 3.64
N THR A 36 -5.79 -10.90 4.92
CA THR A 36 -6.90 -10.02 5.33
C THR A 36 -6.79 -8.64 4.67
N PHE A 37 -5.59 -8.08 4.60
CA PHE A 37 -5.36 -6.79 3.94
C PHE A 37 -5.69 -6.85 2.44
N ILE A 38 -5.32 -7.92 1.75
CA ILE A 38 -5.66 -8.13 0.34
C ILE A 38 -7.18 -8.19 0.15
N ASP A 39 -7.89 -8.96 0.97
CA ASP A 39 -9.34 -9.13 0.87
C ASP A 39 -10.08 -7.81 1.05
N VAL A 40 -9.69 -7.03 2.07
CA VAL A 40 -10.26 -5.69 2.31
C VAL A 40 -9.97 -4.75 1.13
N CYS A 41 -8.75 -4.77 0.60
CA CYS A 41 -8.41 -3.99 -0.59
C CYS A 41 -9.26 -4.37 -1.81
N LEU A 42 -9.48 -5.67 -2.02
CA LEU A 42 -10.23 -6.20 -3.15
C LEU A 42 -11.71 -5.78 -3.07
N VAL A 43 -12.31 -5.81 -1.88
CA VAL A 43 -13.67 -5.30 -1.64
C VAL A 43 -13.77 -3.82 -2.02
N GLU A 44 -12.84 -2.98 -1.55
CA GLU A 44 -12.89 -1.55 -1.86
C GLU A 44 -12.59 -1.22 -3.33
N VAL A 45 -11.75 -2.02 -4.00
CA VAL A 45 -11.57 -1.93 -5.46
C VAL A 45 -12.87 -2.25 -6.19
N ARG A 46 -13.57 -3.32 -5.81
CA ARG A 46 -14.88 -3.70 -6.40
C ARG A 46 -15.95 -2.64 -6.15
N ASN A 47 -15.89 -1.96 -5.01
CA ASN A 47 -16.78 -0.84 -4.67
C ASN A 47 -16.44 0.46 -5.41
N GLY A 48 -15.43 0.48 -6.29
CA GLY A 48 -15.04 1.68 -7.04
C GLY A 48 -14.28 2.71 -6.21
N ASN A 49 -13.86 2.38 -4.98
CA ASN A 49 -13.14 3.31 -4.10
C ASN A 49 -11.66 3.48 -4.48
N ARG A 50 -11.23 2.90 -5.59
CA ARG A 50 -9.93 3.11 -6.23
C ARG A 50 -10.13 3.50 -7.71
N PRO A 51 -10.64 4.71 -8.00
CA PRO A 51 -10.94 5.13 -9.38
C PRO A 51 -9.70 5.39 -10.25
N GLY A 52 -8.52 5.50 -9.61
CA GLY A 52 -7.25 5.69 -10.31
C GLY A 52 -6.13 4.85 -9.71
N SER A 53 -4.97 5.46 -9.51
CA SER A 53 -3.79 4.77 -8.97
C SER A 53 -3.88 4.47 -7.45
N HIS A 54 -4.75 5.17 -6.72
CA HIS A 54 -4.85 5.12 -5.26
C HIS A 54 -6.31 5.03 -4.78
N PHE A 55 -6.50 4.50 -3.58
CA PHE A 55 -7.79 4.57 -2.90
C PHE A 55 -8.16 6.04 -2.61
N ASN A 56 -9.44 6.37 -2.78
CA ASN A 56 -10.01 7.66 -2.41
C ASN A 56 -10.12 7.77 -0.88
N ARG A 57 -10.63 8.91 -0.38
CA ARG A 57 -10.79 9.14 1.07
C ARG A 57 -11.66 8.08 1.75
N LEU A 58 -12.76 7.68 1.11
CA LEU A 58 -13.68 6.66 1.63
C LEU A 58 -13.00 5.29 1.67
N GLY A 59 -12.31 4.90 0.61
CA GLY A 59 -11.56 3.65 0.55
C GLY A 59 -10.51 3.54 1.65
N TRP A 60 -9.72 4.59 1.90
CA TRP A 60 -8.75 4.56 3.01
C TRP A 60 -9.41 4.45 4.38
N LYS A 61 -10.53 5.15 4.59
CA LYS A 61 -11.31 5.04 5.83
C LYS A 61 -11.81 3.60 6.03
N ASN A 62 -12.44 3.03 4.99
CA ASN A 62 -12.96 1.67 5.02
C ASN A 62 -11.85 0.64 5.24
N LEU A 63 -10.68 0.82 4.63
CA LEU A 63 -9.50 -0.03 4.87
C LEU A 63 -9.11 -0.04 6.34
N ILE A 64 -8.99 1.14 6.97
CA ILE A 64 -8.60 1.24 8.39
C ILE A 64 -9.66 0.59 9.29
N ASP A 65 -10.93 0.91 9.06
CA ASP A 65 -12.05 0.43 9.87
C ASP A 65 -12.21 -1.10 9.75
N ASN A 66 -12.12 -1.66 8.53
CA ASN A 66 -12.23 -3.10 8.31
C ASN A 66 -10.99 -3.86 8.78
N MET A 67 -9.77 -3.34 8.59
CA MET A 67 -8.57 -3.98 9.14
C MET A 67 -8.67 -4.11 10.66
N LYS A 68 -9.05 -3.04 11.36
CA LYS A 68 -9.27 -3.09 12.81
C LYS A 68 -10.35 -4.12 13.18
N LYS A 69 -11.45 -4.18 12.43
CA LYS A 69 -12.53 -5.15 12.68
C LYS A 69 -12.07 -6.60 12.53
N HIS A 70 -11.25 -6.91 11.52
CA HIS A 70 -10.87 -8.29 11.20
C HIS A 70 -9.65 -8.79 11.98
N THR A 71 -8.69 -7.91 12.30
CA THR A 71 -7.43 -8.30 12.94
C THR A 71 -7.30 -7.83 14.38
N ASN A 72 -8.25 -7.02 14.87
CA ASN A 72 -8.21 -6.32 16.16
C ASN A 72 -6.95 -5.44 16.35
N ILE A 73 -6.28 -5.04 15.26
CA ILE A 73 -5.09 -4.19 15.28
C ILE A 73 -5.46 -2.82 14.71
N THR A 74 -5.04 -1.76 15.40
CA THR A 74 -5.24 -0.40 14.90
C THR A 74 -4.09 -0.01 14.00
N PHE A 75 -4.38 0.15 12.71
CA PHE A 75 -3.44 0.66 11.72
C PHE A 75 -3.71 2.14 11.44
N ASN A 76 -2.65 2.89 11.17
CA ASN A 76 -2.78 4.20 10.53
C ASN A 76 -2.71 4.07 9.00
N LYS A 77 -3.17 5.10 8.29
CA LYS A 77 -3.15 5.16 6.82
C LYS A 77 -1.76 4.93 6.24
N MET A 78 -0.70 5.44 6.88
CA MET A 78 0.66 5.33 6.39
C MET A 78 1.17 3.88 6.41
N GLN A 79 0.85 3.12 7.46
CA GLN A 79 1.20 1.69 7.55
C GLN A 79 0.54 0.89 6.42
N LEU A 80 -0.76 1.09 6.20
CA LEU A 80 -1.50 0.42 5.13
C LEU A 80 -0.98 0.83 3.73
N LYS A 81 -0.71 2.12 3.52
CA LYS A 81 -0.14 2.64 2.27
C LYS A 81 1.24 2.04 1.99
N ASN A 82 2.12 2.02 2.99
CA ASN A 82 3.46 1.47 2.84
C ASN A 82 3.41 -0.03 2.48
N HIS A 83 2.49 -0.78 3.08
CA HIS A 83 2.29 -2.19 2.76
C HIS A 83 1.77 -2.39 1.33
N TRP A 84 0.77 -1.62 0.91
CA TRP A 84 0.28 -1.59 -0.48
C TRP A 84 1.38 -1.26 -1.49
N ASP A 85 2.20 -0.24 -1.19
CA ASP A 85 3.29 0.18 -2.07
C ASP A 85 4.40 -0.89 -2.15
N LYS A 86 4.67 -1.60 -1.04
CA LYS A 86 5.58 -2.75 -1.03
C LYS A 86 5.05 -3.88 -1.93
N MET A 87 3.78 -4.26 -1.77
CA MET A 87 3.16 -5.31 -2.60
C MET A 87 3.22 -4.98 -4.09
N LYS A 88 2.95 -3.73 -4.47
CA LYS A 88 3.07 -3.31 -5.89
C LYS A 88 4.50 -3.44 -6.41
N LYS A 89 5.51 -3.18 -5.59
CA LYS A 89 6.92 -3.35 -5.99
C LYS A 89 7.26 -4.83 -6.19
N GLU A 90 6.84 -5.67 -5.25
CA GLU A 90 7.05 -7.14 -5.34
C GLU A 90 6.33 -7.72 -6.56
N TRP A 91 5.10 -7.30 -6.83
CA TRP A 91 4.40 -7.67 -8.06
C TRP A 91 5.17 -7.16 -9.29
N LYS A 92 5.53 -5.88 -9.40
CA LYS A 92 6.31 -5.41 -10.55
C LYS A 92 7.62 -6.18 -10.77
N ALA A 93 8.28 -6.62 -9.70
CA ALA A 93 9.45 -7.47 -9.79
C ALA A 93 9.06 -8.84 -10.38
N TYR A 94 8.06 -9.51 -9.82
CA TYR A 94 7.55 -10.79 -10.35
C TYR A 94 7.07 -10.68 -11.81
N ASP A 95 6.33 -9.63 -12.20
CA ASP A 95 5.88 -9.40 -13.59
C ASP A 95 7.06 -9.29 -14.54
N LYS A 96 8.09 -8.54 -14.13
CA LYS A 96 9.30 -8.35 -14.91
C LYS A 96 10.03 -9.68 -15.12
N LEU A 97 10.18 -10.48 -14.07
CA LEU A 97 10.81 -11.80 -14.16
C LEU A 97 10.03 -12.70 -15.11
N MET A 98 8.71 -12.81 -14.91
CA MET A 98 7.86 -13.68 -15.71
C MET A 98 7.74 -13.25 -17.19
N ARG A 99 7.83 -11.95 -17.50
CA ARG A 99 7.67 -11.44 -18.88
C ARG A 99 8.98 -11.24 -19.65
N LYS A 100 10.08 -10.91 -18.98
CA LYS A 100 11.35 -10.55 -19.65
C LYS A 100 12.31 -11.72 -19.80
N GLU A 101 12.17 -12.77 -18.99
CA GLU A 101 13.02 -13.95 -19.05
C GLU A 101 12.21 -15.14 -19.55
N SER A 102 11.91 -15.10 -20.86
CA SER A 102 11.42 -16.26 -21.60
C SER A 102 12.49 -17.36 -21.55
N GLY A 103 12.31 -18.36 -20.69
CA GLY A 103 13.24 -19.49 -20.53
C GLY A 103 13.34 -20.05 -19.12
N LEU A 104 12.76 -19.40 -18.12
CA LEU A 104 12.70 -19.93 -16.76
C LEU A 104 11.56 -20.95 -16.65
N GLY A 105 11.89 -22.16 -16.18
CA GLY A 105 10.90 -23.18 -15.89
C GLY A 105 10.01 -22.70 -14.74
N TRP A 106 8.70 -22.83 -14.88
CA TRP A 106 7.82 -22.73 -13.72
C TRP A 106 7.76 -24.10 -13.08
N ASP A 107 8.15 -24.24 -11.81
CA ASP A 107 7.96 -25.48 -11.07
C ASP A 107 6.53 -25.54 -10.51
N PRO A 108 5.65 -26.40 -11.05
CA PRO A 108 4.27 -26.51 -10.59
C PRO A 108 4.14 -27.13 -9.19
N VAL A 109 5.18 -27.79 -8.69
CA VAL A 109 5.24 -28.46 -7.37
C VAL A 109 5.60 -27.46 -6.28
N THR A 110 6.71 -26.73 -6.43
CA THR A 110 7.12 -25.72 -5.44
C THR A 110 6.41 -24.37 -5.60
N LYS A 111 5.65 -24.18 -6.68
CA LYS A 111 5.03 -22.89 -7.07
C LYS A 111 6.06 -21.77 -7.16
N SER A 112 7.27 -22.10 -7.63
CA SER A 112 8.39 -21.17 -7.70
C SER A 112 9.02 -21.18 -9.09
N ILE A 113 9.84 -20.16 -9.35
CA ILE A 113 10.61 -20.06 -10.59
C ILE A 113 11.80 -21.03 -10.43
N ASP A 114 11.82 -22.06 -11.27
CA ASP A 114 12.94 -22.99 -11.38
C ASP A 114 14.06 -22.33 -12.18
N ALA A 115 15.06 -21.85 -11.45
CA ALA A 115 16.21 -21.16 -11.97
C ALA A 115 17.46 -21.55 -11.20
N THR A 116 18.60 -21.61 -11.89
CA THR A 116 19.88 -21.96 -11.25
C THR A 116 20.28 -20.90 -10.21
N PRO A 117 21.04 -21.27 -9.16
CA PRO A 117 21.54 -20.31 -8.16
C PRO A 117 22.29 -19.12 -8.77
N ASP A 118 23.02 -19.35 -9.87
CA ASP A 118 23.75 -18.31 -10.61
C ASP A 118 22.82 -17.26 -11.24
N TRP A 119 21.59 -17.65 -11.61
CA TRP A 119 20.57 -16.74 -12.12
C TRP A 119 19.97 -15.87 -11.01
N TRP A 120 19.80 -16.40 -9.79
CA TRP A 120 19.29 -15.67 -8.64
C TRP A 120 20.27 -14.63 -8.07
N ALA A 121 21.58 -14.87 -8.18
CA ALA A 121 22.63 -14.03 -7.59
C ALA A 121 22.52 -12.51 -7.93
N PRO A 122 22.32 -12.10 -9.19
CA PRO A 122 22.11 -10.68 -9.52
C PRO A 122 20.70 -10.16 -9.22
N VAL A 123 19.70 -11.04 -9.09
CA VAL A 123 18.29 -10.69 -8.86
C VAL A 123 18.04 -10.33 -7.38
N ILE A 124 18.77 -10.98 -6.46
CA ILE A 124 18.59 -10.83 -5.00
C ILE A 124 19.33 -9.61 -4.43
N GLN A 125 20.27 -8.99 -5.15
CA GLN A 125 21.16 -7.91 -4.66
C GLN A 125 20.67 -6.46 -4.87
N ARG A 126 19.37 -6.15 -4.92
CA ARG A 126 18.88 -4.75 -5.08
C ARG A 126 17.91 -4.26 -4.01
#